data_AF-A0A8T6G7V1-F1
#
_entry.id   AF-A0A8T6G7V1-F1
#
_cell.length_a   1.000
_cell.length_b   1.000
_cell.length_c   1.000
_cell.angle_alpha   90.00
_cell.angle_beta   90.00
_cell.angle_gamma   90.00
#
_symmetry.space_group_name_H-M   'P 1'
#
loop_
_entity.id
_entity.type
_entity.pdbx_description
1 polymer ?
#
loop_
_entity_poly.entity_id
_entity_poly.type
_entity_poly.pdbx_seq_one_letter_code
_entity_poly.pdbx_strand_id
1 'polypeptide(L)'
;MKRTAAILITVAAVLATLAVVSLDRSEAATSSGEGLKASDQGPPSSYGSDGAGIWVSGQGTISVAPDLARLELGVDTRAANVSEANSQAAEAMDAIVEALKARGVEDKDIQTSRFSVYPRYDHVEEEVDGVRTSREVLTGYRVRNNATVKLRDLDTIGEVIDEVVTAGGDDVRINGINFTLEDPKPKMAELREMAVANARAKAEHLAELSDVAVGRLIYISEGAAGPSVSGFNDFGLESAYFASAALAAPSVSGGEVTLMLGVQAGFAIY
;
A
#
# COMPACT_ATOMS: atom_id res chain seq x y z
N MET A 1 64.23 33.59 16.27
CA MET A 1 63.58 34.83 15.78
C MET A 1 62.08 34.52 15.73
N LYS A 2 61.28 34.87 16.76
CA LYS A 2 60.51 36.14 16.93
C LYS A 2 59.61 36.39 15.69
N ARG A 3 58.26 36.51 15.72
CA ARG A 3 57.23 36.96 16.70
C ARG A 3 55.85 36.34 16.27
N THR A 4 54.86 35.93 17.07
CA THR A 4 54.05 36.52 18.17
C THR A 4 52.85 37.40 17.73
N ALA A 5 51.62 36.85 17.90
CA ALA A 5 50.37 37.40 18.53
C ALA A 5 49.30 38.29 17.83
N ALA A 6 48.06 38.03 18.33
CA ALA A 6 46.88 38.90 18.61
C ALA A 6 45.68 38.76 17.63
N ILE A 7 44.56 38.09 17.96
CA ILE A 7 43.42 38.42 18.85
C ILE A 7 42.84 39.82 18.62
N LEU A 8 41.59 39.91 18.15
CA LEU A 8 40.66 40.97 18.53
C LEU A 8 39.20 40.45 18.51
N ILE A 9 38.60 40.39 19.70
CA ILE A 9 37.17 40.26 19.97
C ILE A 9 36.58 41.68 19.92
N THR A 10 35.39 41.87 19.35
CA THR A 10 34.64 43.12 19.55
C THR A 10 33.15 42.82 19.70
N VAL A 11 32.64 43.15 20.88
CA VAL A 11 31.24 43.16 21.32
C VAL A 11 30.83 44.64 21.46
N ALA A 12 29.71 45.05 20.86
CA ALA A 12 28.92 46.25 21.20
C ALA A 12 27.57 46.13 20.43
N ALA A 13 26.40 45.93 21.04
CA ALA A 13 25.62 46.71 22.01
C ALA A 13 24.49 47.55 21.35
N VAL A 14 23.25 47.06 21.57
CA VAL A 14 22.01 47.77 21.99
C VAL A 14 21.49 48.96 21.16
N LEU A 15 20.26 48.82 20.67
CA LEU A 15 19.27 49.91 20.67
C LEU A 15 17.85 49.35 20.82
N ALA A 16 17.21 49.74 21.93
CA ALA A 16 15.84 49.44 22.31
C ALA A 16 14.88 50.46 21.68
N THR A 17 13.67 50.02 21.32
CA THR A 17 12.47 50.88 21.34
C THR A 17 11.26 50.10 21.85
N LEU A 18 10.46 50.84 22.61
CA LEU A 18 9.40 50.47 23.54
C LEU A 18 8.05 50.73 22.86
N ALA A 19 7.04 49.84 23.00
CA ALA A 19 5.63 50.22 22.79
C ALA A 19 4.66 49.29 23.52
N VAL A 20 4.30 49.74 24.72
CA VAL A 20 3.01 49.73 25.44
C VAL A 20 2.07 48.50 25.38
N VAL A 21 1.85 48.00 26.59
CA VAL A 21 0.87 47.04 27.11
C VAL A 21 -0.59 47.48 26.88
N SER A 22 -1.47 46.51 26.58
CA SER A 22 -2.89 46.56 26.95
C SER A 22 -3.27 45.18 27.52
N LEU A 23 -3.59 45.14 28.81
CA LEU A 23 -4.16 43.99 29.51
C LEU A 23 -5.59 43.76 29.00
N ASP A 24 -5.94 42.52 28.67
CA ASP A 24 -7.27 42.03 28.98
C ASP A 24 -7.19 40.63 29.60
N ARG A 25 -8.01 40.42 30.62
CA ARG A 25 -7.93 39.33 31.60
C ARG A 25 -9.29 38.64 31.62
N SER A 26 -9.38 37.38 31.22
CA SER A 26 -10.51 36.53 31.64
C SER A 26 -10.22 35.03 31.49
N GLU A 27 -10.03 34.44 32.67
CA GLU A 27 -10.49 33.13 33.18
C GLU A 27 -10.40 31.82 32.38
N ALA A 28 -9.88 30.83 33.08
CA ALA A 28 -9.80 29.42 32.74
C ALA A 28 -11.15 28.70 32.96
N ALA A 29 -11.42 27.67 32.15
CA ALA A 29 -12.17 26.49 32.59
C ALA A 29 -11.86 25.27 31.73
N THR A 30 -11.56 24.17 32.42
CA THR A 30 -11.35 22.80 31.98
C THR A 30 -12.62 22.12 31.43
N SER A 31 -12.49 21.33 30.36
CA SER A 31 -13.28 20.09 30.13
C SER A 31 -12.41 19.14 29.28
N SER A 32 -11.90 18.03 29.81
CA SER A 32 -12.53 16.71 30.00
C SER A 32 -13.15 16.14 28.72
N GLY A 33 -12.66 14.98 28.31
CA GLY A 33 -12.72 14.48 26.95
C GLY A 33 -14.07 13.98 26.45
N GLU A 34 -14.17 13.93 25.13
CA GLU A 34 -15.08 13.07 24.39
C GLU A 34 -14.38 12.58 23.12
N GLY A 35 -14.70 11.34 22.76
CA GLY A 35 -13.88 10.49 21.91
C GLY A 35 -13.85 10.80 20.42
N LEU A 36 -12.99 10.02 19.78
CA LEU A 36 -12.81 9.83 18.33
C LEU A 36 -14.18 9.70 17.63
N LYS A 37 -14.63 10.76 16.96
CA LYS A 37 -15.68 10.63 15.94
C LYS A 37 -15.03 10.30 14.61
N ALA A 38 -15.34 9.09 14.13
CA ALA A 38 -15.16 8.68 12.75
C ALA A 38 -15.73 9.76 11.82
N SER A 39 -14.95 10.17 10.82
CA SER A 39 -15.38 11.07 9.76
C SER A 39 -16.31 10.33 8.79
N ASP A 40 -17.56 10.14 9.20
CA ASP A 40 -18.68 9.82 8.33
C ASP A 40 -19.13 11.12 7.64
N GLN A 41 -18.42 11.49 6.57
CA GLN A 41 -18.84 12.61 5.72
C GLN A 41 -19.84 12.05 4.71
N GLY A 42 -21.09 11.90 5.15
CA GLY A 42 -22.25 11.87 4.25
C GLY A 42 -22.33 13.14 3.39
N PRO A 43 -23.23 13.19 2.38
CA PRO A 43 -23.32 14.33 1.47
C PRO A 43 -23.53 15.64 2.25
N PRO A 44 -22.99 16.78 1.76
CA PRO A 44 -23.12 18.06 2.44
C PRO A 44 -24.60 18.39 2.67
N SER A 45 -24.98 18.54 3.94
CA SER A 45 -26.37 18.72 4.40
C SER A 45 -26.90 20.16 4.25
N SER A 46 -26.40 20.91 3.27
CA SER A 46 -26.95 22.21 2.91
C SER A 46 -26.93 22.42 1.39
N TYR A 47 -27.87 21.80 0.69
CA TYR A 47 -28.34 22.37 -0.57
C TYR A 47 -29.12 23.62 -0.19
N GLY A 48 -28.71 24.79 -0.71
CA GLY A 48 -29.51 26.00 -0.63
C GLY A 48 -30.95 25.67 -1.04
N SER A 49 -31.91 26.21 -0.29
CA SER A 49 -33.33 25.86 -0.28
C SER A 49 -34.12 26.18 -1.56
N ASP A 50 -33.53 26.07 -2.76
CA ASP A 50 -34.15 26.44 -4.04
C ASP A 50 -33.95 25.43 -5.19
N GLY A 51 -33.58 24.17 -4.92
CA GLY A 51 -33.48 23.15 -5.98
C GLY A 51 -33.81 21.74 -5.53
N ALA A 52 -34.97 21.22 -5.94
CA ALA A 52 -35.24 19.79 -5.88
C ALA A 52 -34.36 19.05 -6.91
N GLY A 53 -33.87 17.86 -6.56
CA GLY A 53 -32.95 17.12 -7.41
C GLY A 53 -32.77 15.65 -7.01
N ILE A 54 -32.24 14.86 -7.94
CA ILE A 54 -31.91 13.44 -7.76
C ILE A 54 -30.40 13.31 -7.60
N TRP A 55 -29.97 12.64 -6.52
CA TRP A 55 -28.58 12.40 -6.17
C TRP A 55 -28.28 10.92 -6.28
N VAL A 56 -27.29 10.58 -7.11
CA VAL A 56 -26.96 9.19 -7.45
C VAL A 56 -25.46 8.98 -7.51
N SER A 57 -25.04 7.73 -7.31
CA SER A 57 -23.71 7.26 -7.68
C SER A 57 -23.77 6.49 -8.99
N GLY A 58 -22.78 6.71 -9.86
CA GLY A 58 -22.55 5.93 -11.06
C GLY A 58 -21.20 5.23 -11.02
N GLN A 59 -21.11 4.06 -11.66
CA GLN A 59 -19.88 3.29 -11.73
C GLN A 59 -19.55 2.91 -13.18
N GLY A 60 -18.29 3.13 -13.56
CA GLY A 60 -17.69 2.62 -14.78
C GLY A 60 -16.87 1.39 -14.46
N THR A 61 -16.90 0.38 -15.32
CA THR A 61 -16.17 -0.87 -15.10
C THR A 61 -15.69 -1.44 -16.43
N ILE A 62 -14.41 -1.80 -16.51
CA ILE A 62 -13.78 -2.38 -17.70
C ILE A 62 -12.95 -3.57 -17.26
N SER A 63 -13.17 -4.72 -17.92
CA SER A 63 -12.29 -5.88 -17.80
C SER A 63 -11.24 -5.86 -18.90
N VAL A 64 -9.98 -6.08 -18.53
CA VAL A 64 -8.87 -6.18 -19.48
C VAL A 64 -7.92 -7.30 -19.06
N ALA A 65 -7.21 -7.88 -20.03
CA ALA A 65 -6.08 -8.75 -19.73
C ALA A 65 -4.99 -7.95 -19.01
N PRO A 66 -4.35 -8.50 -17.96
CA PRO A 66 -3.20 -7.87 -17.33
C PRO A 66 -2.01 -7.82 -18.30
N ASP A 67 -1.17 -6.80 -18.16
CA ASP A 67 0.10 -6.65 -18.87
C ASP A 67 1.31 -6.67 -17.91
N LEU A 68 1.06 -6.78 -16.60
CA LEU A 68 2.07 -6.74 -15.57
C LEU A 68 1.74 -7.72 -14.44
N ALA A 69 2.74 -8.48 -14.01
CA ALA A 69 2.72 -9.19 -12.74
C ALA A 69 3.64 -8.51 -11.73
N ARG A 70 3.14 -8.32 -10.52
CA ARG A 70 3.89 -7.89 -9.36
C ARG A 70 4.22 -9.11 -8.52
N LEU A 71 5.48 -9.52 -8.53
CA LEU A 71 5.97 -10.61 -7.69
C LEU A 71 6.48 -10.02 -6.37
N GLU A 72 5.96 -10.51 -5.26
CA GLU A 72 6.46 -10.22 -3.93
C GLU A 72 7.30 -11.39 -3.44
N LEU A 73 8.59 -11.12 -3.23
CA LEU A 73 9.55 -12.12 -2.79
C LEU A 73 10.42 -11.57 -1.67
N GLY A 74 11.29 -12.42 -1.13
CA GLY A 74 12.30 -12.01 -0.18
C GLY A 74 13.19 -13.16 0.23
N VAL A 75 14.05 -12.88 1.21
CA VAL A 75 14.88 -13.86 1.89
C VAL A 75 14.66 -13.78 3.39
N ASP A 76 14.82 -14.92 4.07
CA ASP A 76 14.58 -15.06 5.50
C ASP A 76 15.61 -15.98 6.14
N THR A 77 16.70 -15.36 6.60
CA THR A 77 17.89 -16.04 7.12
C THR A 77 17.92 -16.01 8.64
N ARG A 78 18.67 -16.95 9.25
CA ARG A 78 18.84 -17.06 10.70
C ARG A 78 20.28 -17.39 11.04
N ALA A 79 20.86 -16.67 11.99
CA ALA A 79 22.18 -16.98 12.52
C ALA A 79 22.31 -16.60 14.00
N ALA A 80 23.40 -17.04 14.64
CA ALA A 80 23.65 -16.75 16.06
C ALA A 80 23.91 -15.26 16.33
N ASN A 81 24.42 -14.52 15.35
CA ASN A 81 24.71 -13.09 15.42
C ASN A 81 24.10 -12.34 14.23
N VAL A 82 23.85 -11.03 14.41
CA VAL A 82 23.22 -10.18 13.39
C VAL A 82 24.06 -10.10 12.12
N SER A 83 25.39 -10.00 12.24
CA SER A 83 26.29 -9.78 11.10
C SER A 83 26.24 -10.96 10.13
N GLU A 84 26.26 -12.18 10.66
CA GLU A 84 26.19 -13.41 9.88
C GLU A 84 24.82 -13.58 9.21
N ALA A 85 23.73 -13.38 9.95
CA ALA A 85 22.38 -13.45 9.38
C ALA A 85 22.19 -12.41 8.25
N ASN A 86 22.76 -11.21 8.43
CA ASN A 86 22.72 -10.17 7.42
C ASN A 86 23.58 -10.49 6.19
N SER A 87 24.78 -11.06 6.36
CA SER A 87 25.62 -11.49 5.23
C SER A 87 24.91 -12.54 4.39
N GLN A 88 24.34 -13.56 5.04
CA GLN A 88 23.57 -14.61 4.37
C GLN A 88 22.37 -14.02 3.60
N ALA A 89 21.66 -13.06 4.22
CA ALA A 89 20.52 -12.41 3.56
C ALA A 89 20.97 -11.56 2.35
N ALA A 90 22.11 -10.87 2.45
CA ALA A 90 22.65 -10.10 1.34
C ALA A 90 23.06 -11.02 0.18
N GLU A 91 23.83 -12.07 0.47
CA GLU A 91 24.30 -13.05 -0.53
C GLU A 91 23.12 -13.73 -1.25
N ALA A 92 22.11 -14.19 -0.51
CA ALA A 92 20.92 -14.81 -1.10
C ALA A 92 20.11 -13.81 -1.94
N MET A 93 19.97 -12.56 -1.47
CA MET A 93 19.24 -11.54 -2.22
C MET A 93 19.98 -11.12 -3.49
N ASP A 94 21.30 -10.99 -3.44
CA ASP A 94 22.13 -10.66 -4.59
C ASP A 94 22.03 -11.76 -5.66
N ALA A 95 22.10 -13.04 -5.26
CA ALA A 95 21.88 -14.17 -6.16
C ALA A 95 20.50 -14.14 -6.83
N ILE A 96 19.45 -13.83 -6.08
CA ILE A 96 18.09 -13.65 -6.62
C ILE A 96 18.05 -12.50 -7.63
N VAL A 97 18.66 -11.35 -7.31
CA VAL A 97 18.69 -10.19 -8.22
C VAL A 97 19.44 -10.50 -9.50
N GLU A 98 20.55 -11.24 -9.43
CA GLU A 98 21.28 -11.69 -10.61
C GLU A 98 20.45 -12.64 -11.48
N ALA A 99 19.74 -13.60 -10.87
CA ALA A 99 18.84 -14.50 -11.58
C ALA A 99 17.70 -13.76 -12.29
N LEU A 100 17.08 -12.78 -11.61
CA LEU A 100 16.06 -11.91 -12.20
C LEU A 100 16.60 -11.13 -13.40
N LYS A 101 17.79 -10.54 -13.28
CA LYS A 101 18.45 -9.81 -14.38
C LYS A 101 18.77 -10.71 -15.57
N ALA A 102 19.21 -11.95 -15.31
CA ALA A 102 19.46 -12.92 -16.37
C ALA A 102 18.19 -13.27 -17.18
N ARG A 103 17.01 -13.10 -16.57
CA ARG A 103 15.70 -13.24 -17.21
C ARG A 103 15.13 -11.92 -17.75
N GLY A 104 15.94 -10.87 -17.84
CA GLY A 104 15.57 -9.60 -18.47
C GLY A 104 14.81 -8.62 -17.56
N VAL A 105 14.77 -8.87 -16.24
CA VAL A 105 14.22 -7.90 -15.29
C VAL A 105 15.22 -6.76 -15.09
N GLU A 106 14.77 -5.53 -15.32
CA GLU A 106 15.61 -4.34 -15.17
C GLU A 106 15.76 -3.92 -13.71
N ASP A 107 16.86 -3.24 -13.37
CA ASP A 107 17.12 -2.71 -12.02
C ASP A 107 15.97 -1.83 -11.51
N LYS A 108 15.38 -1.02 -12.38
CA LYS A 108 14.25 -0.13 -12.01
C LYS A 108 12.97 -0.88 -11.65
N ASP A 109 12.89 -2.16 -12.00
CA ASP A 109 11.73 -3.03 -11.79
C ASP A 109 11.90 -3.93 -10.56
N ILE A 110 13.04 -3.84 -9.87
CA ILE A 110 13.31 -4.52 -8.60
C ILE A 110 13.40 -3.46 -7.50
N GLN A 111 12.53 -3.57 -6.49
CA GLN A 111 12.53 -2.62 -5.38
C GLN A 111 12.45 -3.36 -4.04
N THR A 112 13.42 -3.15 -3.16
CA THR A 112 13.31 -3.57 -1.75
C THR A 112 12.10 -2.91 -1.11
N SER A 113 11.15 -3.70 -0.63
CA SER A 113 9.91 -3.25 -0.03
C SER A 113 9.97 -3.23 1.50
N ARG A 114 10.78 -4.10 2.12
CA ARG A 114 10.97 -4.15 3.57
C ARG A 114 12.28 -4.81 3.93
N PHE A 115 12.99 -4.25 4.91
CA PHE A 115 14.13 -4.89 5.55
C PHE A 115 13.94 -4.85 7.07
N SER A 116 14.12 -5.99 7.74
CA SER A 116 14.01 -6.04 9.20
C SER A 116 14.89 -7.12 9.82
N VAL A 117 15.34 -6.84 11.04
CA VAL A 117 16.14 -7.76 11.87
C VAL A 117 15.39 -7.99 13.17
N TYR A 118 15.22 -9.24 13.55
CA TYR A 118 14.54 -9.63 14.78
C TYR A 118 15.43 -10.52 15.64
N PRO A 119 15.58 -10.25 16.95
CA PRO A 119 16.15 -11.24 17.85
C PRO A 119 15.24 -12.48 17.90
N ARG A 120 15.85 -13.66 18.03
CA ARG A 120 15.16 -14.92 18.26
C ARG A 120 15.43 -15.38 19.69
N TYR A 121 14.36 -15.61 20.42
CA TYR A 121 14.40 -16.20 21.75
C TYR A 121 13.75 -17.58 21.68
N ASP A 122 14.34 -18.54 22.38
CA ASP A 122 13.69 -19.81 22.66
C ASP A 122 13.39 -19.90 24.16
N HIS A 123 12.34 -20.63 24.51
CA HIS A 123 11.97 -20.86 25.90
C HIS A 123 12.64 -22.13 26.41
N VAL A 124 13.41 -21.99 27.48
CA VAL A 124 13.99 -23.12 28.19
C VAL A 124 13.15 -23.38 29.43
N GLU A 125 12.50 -24.55 29.47
CA GLU A 125 11.82 -25.04 30.68
C GLU A 125 12.87 -25.52 31.68
N GLU A 126 12.73 -25.09 32.93
CA GLU A 126 13.55 -25.56 34.04
C GLU A 126 12.66 -25.85 35.24
N GLU A 127 13.03 -26.86 36.03
CA GLU A 127 12.39 -27.15 37.31
C GLU A 127 13.33 -26.70 38.42
N VAL A 128 12.91 -25.70 39.20
CA VAL A 128 13.66 -25.18 40.35
C VAL A 128 12.78 -25.38 41.57
N ASP A 129 13.29 -26.16 42.55
CA ASP A 129 12.58 -26.49 43.79
C ASP A 129 11.18 -27.11 43.59
N GLY A 130 11.02 -27.93 42.54
CA GLY A 130 9.75 -28.58 42.20
C GLY A 130 8.75 -27.68 41.47
N VAL A 131 9.14 -26.44 41.11
CA VAL A 131 8.34 -25.50 40.33
C VAL A 131 8.87 -25.43 38.91
N ARG A 132 8.00 -25.75 37.93
CA ARG A 132 8.31 -25.53 36.51
C ARG A 132 8.29 -24.03 36.20
N THR A 133 9.42 -23.53 35.74
CA THR A 133 9.62 -22.16 35.28
C THR A 133 10.09 -22.18 33.82
N SER A 134 9.83 -21.10 33.10
CA SER A 134 10.26 -20.91 31.71
C SER A 134 11.08 -19.63 31.62
N ARG A 135 12.25 -19.71 31.00
CA ARG A 135 13.11 -18.55 30.73
C ARG A 135 13.31 -18.37 29.24
N GLU A 136 13.19 -17.14 28.77
CA GLU A 136 13.61 -16.77 27.42
C GLU A 136 15.14 -16.68 27.35
N VAL A 137 15.72 -17.41 26.39
CA VAL A 137 17.14 -17.37 26.07
C VAL A 137 17.28 -16.88 24.64
N LEU A 138 18.08 -15.84 24.43
CA LEU A 138 18.41 -15.37 23.09
C LEU A 138 19.20 -16.46 22.36
N THR A 139 18.65 -17.00 21.28
CA THR A 139 19.24 -18.09 20.49
C THR A 139 19.77 -17.64 19.12
N GLY A 140 19.47 -16.41 18.72
CA GLY A 140 20.09 -15.81 17.55
C GLY A 140 19.30 -14.62 17.02
N TYR A 141 19.42 -14.41 15.71
CA TYR A 141 18.78 -13.34 14.99
C TYR A 141 18.21 -13.86 13.67
N ARG A 142 17.13 -13.24 13.22
CA ARG A 142 16.47 -13.48 11.94
C ARG A 142 16.49 -12.20 11.14
N VAL A 143 16.97 -12.27 9.90
CA VAL A 143 16.93 -11.15 8.97
C VAL A 143 15.90 -11.46 7.90
N ARG A 144 15.05 -10.48 7.60
CA ARG A 144 14.10 -10.54 6.49
C ARG A 144 14.35 -9.38 5.55
N ASN A 145 14.52 -9.70 4.27
CA ASN A 145 14.64 -8.71 3.21
C ASN A 145 13.64 -9.05 2.11
N ASN A 146 12.62 -8.22 1.94
CA ASN A 146 11.57 -8.39 0.94
C ASN A 146 11.80 -7.42 -0.21
N ALA A 147 11.50 -7.87 -1.42
CA ALA A 147 11.45 -7.06 -2.61
C ALA A 147 10.13 -7.26 -3.38
N THR A 148 9.77 -6.22 -4.11
CA THR A 148 8.69 -6.22 -5.08
C THR A 148 9.32 -6.12 -6.45
N VAL A 149 8.96 -7.04 -7.34
CA VAL A 149 9.48 -7.15 -8.70
C VAL A 149 8.35 -6.99 -9.70
N LYS A 150 8.59 -6.19 -10.75
CA LYS A 150 7.68 -6.02 -11.89
C LYS A 150 8.10 -6.93 -13.03
N LEU A 151 7.18 -7.79 -13.48
CA LEU A 151 7.36 -8.74 -14.57
C LEU A 151 6.37 -8.39 -15.70
N ARG A 152 6.89 -8.06 -16.88
CA ARG A 152 6.07 -7.70 -18.07
C ARG A 152 5.84 -8.87 -19.01
N ASP A 153 6.77 -9.81 -19.04
CA ASP A 153 6.59 -11.07 -19.76
C ASP A 153 5.83 -12.04 -18.85
N LEU A 154 4.52 -12.15 -19.08
CA LEU A 154 3.65 -12.97 -18.24
C LEU A 154 3.76 -14.47 -18.54
N ASP A 155 4.20 -14.83 -19.73
CA ASP A 155 4.30 -16.22 -20.18
C ASP A 155 5.51 -16.93 -19.52
N THR A 156 6.54 -16.15 -19.14
CA THR A 156 7.78 -16.66 -18.55
C THR A 156 7.82 -16.60 -17.02
N ILE A 157 6.74 -16.14 -16.36
CA ILE A 157 6.69 -15.99 -14.90
C ILE A 157 7.06 -17.27 -14.16
N GLY A 158 6.58 -18.43 -14.62
CA GLY A 158 6.90 -19.72 -14.00
C GLY A 158 8.40 -20.00 -14.00
N GLU A 159 9.06 -19.77 -15.13
CA GLU A 159 10.52 -19.93 -15.24
C GLU A 159 11.28 -18.93 -14.36
N VAL A 160 10.80 -17.67 -14.29
CA VAL A 160 11.40 -16.65 -13.42
C VAL A 160 11.30 -17.07 -11.95
N ILE A 161 10.16 -17.59 -11.52
CA ILE A 161 9.96 -18.08 -10.13
C ILE A 161 10.91 -19.25 -9.84
N ASP A 162 11.04 -20.21 -10.76
CA ASP A 162 11.92 -21.37 -10.57
C ASP A 162 13.39 -20.97 -10.44
N GLU A 163 13.85 -20.01 -11.24
CA GLU A 163 15.22 -19.47 -11.15
C GLU A 163 15.45 -18.72 -9.84
N VAL A 164 14.48 -17.91 -9.40
CA VAL A 164 14.54 -17.21 -8.11
C VAL A 164 14.60 -18.21 -6.95
N VAL A 165 13.81 -19.28 -7.00
CA VAL A 165 13.81 -20.33 -5.98
C VAL A 165 15.16 -21.06 -5.98
N THR A 166 15.70 -21.36 -7.16
CA THR A 166 16.99 -22.03 -7.30
C THR A 166 18.14 -21.14 -6.78
N ALA A 167 18.13 -19.84 -7.11
CA ALA A 167 19.15 -18.90 -6.70
C ALA A 167 19.10 -18.56 -5.20
N GLY A 168 17.90 -18.40 -4.65
CA GLY A 168 17.70 -18.07 -3.23
C GLY A 168 17.76 -19.26 -2.28
N GLY A 169 17.73 -20.50 -2.80
CA GLY A 169 17.81 -21.73 -2.02
C GLY A 169 16.75 -21.80 -0.92
N ASP A 170 17.11 -22.36 0.24
CA ASP A 170 16.18 -22.53 1.37
C ASP A 170 15.79 -21.21 2.06
N ASP A 171 16.51 -20.12 1.78
CA ASP A 171 16.26 -18.81 2.36
C ASP A 171 15.16 -18.02 1.64
N VAL A 172 14.85 -18.38 0.38
CA VAL A 172 13.87 -17.68 -0.46
C VAL A 172 12.46 -17.75 0.11
N ARG A 173 11.72 -16.64 0.03
CA ARG A 173 10.30 -16.57 0.36
C ARG A 173 9.55 -15.96 -0.82
N ILE A 174 8.65 -16.73 -1.40
CA ILE A 174 7.67 -16.22 -2.37
C ILE A 174 6.43 -15.84 -1.58
N ASN A 175 6.19 -14.53 -1.43
CA ASN A 175 5.12 -13.98 -0.60
C ASN A 175 3.80 -13.87 -1.37
N GLY A 176 3.84 -13.78 -2.70
CA GLY A 176 2.67 -13.77 -3.55
C GLY A 176 2.94 -13.17 -4.93
N ILE A 177 1.96 -13.29 -5.81
CA ILE A 177 1.97 -12.67 -7.13
C ILE A 177 0.63 -11.99 -7.37
N ASN A 178 0.66 -10.76 -7.89
CA ASN A 178 -0.53 -10.00 -8.22
C ASN A 178 -0.47 -9.49 -9.66
N PHE A 179 -1.46 -9.86 -10.46
CA PHE A 179 -1.62 -9.37 -11.83
C PHE A 179 -2.32 -8.01 -11.86
N THR A 180 -1.83 -7.13 -12.73
CA THR A 180 -2.28 -5.74 -12.79
C THR A 180 -1.95 -5.13 -14.16
N LEU A 181 -2.20 -3.82 -14.29
CA LEU A 181 -1.78 -3.03 -15.43
C LEU A 181 -0.60 -2.14 -15.06
N GLU A 182 0.33 -1.98 -15.99
CA GLU A 182 1.45 -1.05 -15.85
C GLU A 182 0.97 0.41 -15.84
N ASP A 183 0.09 0.77 -16.77
CA ASP A 183 -0.54 2.10 -16.81
C ASP A 183 -2.06 2.00 -17.05
N PRO A 184 -2.90 2.25 -16.03
CA PRO A 184 -4.35 2.27 -16.21
C PRO A 184 -4.84 3.59 -16.83
N LYS A 185 -4.01 4.64 -16.95
CA LYS A 185 -4.43 5.98 -17.43
C LYS A 185 -5.15 5.98 -18.79
N PRO A 186 -4.73 5.20 -19.81
CA PRO A 186 -5.41 5.19 -21.09
C PRO A 186 -6.87 4.74 -21.01
N LYS A 187 -7.25 3.98 -19.97
CA LYS A 187 -8.62 3.51 -19.73
C LYS A 187 -9.49 4.47 -18.92
N MET A 188 -8.92 5.57 -18.42
CA MET A 188 -9.65 6.49 -17.55
C MET A 188 -10.76 7.25 -18.26
N ALA A 189 -10.55 7.63 -19.53
CA ALA A 189 -11.59 8.32 -20.30
C ALA A 189 -12.82 7.41 -20.48
N GLU A 190 -12.59 6.17 -20.89
CA GLU A 190 -13.62 5.15 -21.08
C GLU A 190 -14.36 4.86 -19.76
N LEU A 191 -13.64 4.71 -18.64
CA LEU A 191 -14.25 4.52 -17.33
C LEU A 191 -15.12 5.70 -16.88
N ARG A 192 -14.69 6.94 -17.13
CA ARG A 192 -15.49 8.13 -16.82
C ARG A 192 -16.76 8.20 -17.64
N GLU A 193 -16.68 7.92 -18.93
CA GLU A 193 -17.84 7.89 -19.82
C GLU A 193 -18.87 6.87 -19.31
N MET A 194 -18.42 5.66 -18.97
CA MET A 194 -19.29 4.61 -18.41
C MET A 194 -19.89 5.02 -17.05
N ALA A 195 -19.09 5.61 -16.16
CA ALA A 195 -19.56 6.02 -14.84
C ALA A 195 -20.63 7.12 -14.92
N VAL A 196 -20.42 8.12 -15.79
CA VAL A 196 -21.38 9.21 -16.00
C VAL A 196 -22.66 8.70 -16.68
N ALA A 197 -22.54 7.83 -17.69
CA ALA A 197 -23.69 7.22 -18.34
C ALA A 197 -24.51 6.38 -17.33
N ASN A 198 -23.84 5.61 -16.48
CA ASN A 198 -24.48 4.82 -15.43
C ASN A 198 -25.20 5.70 -14.39
N ALA A 199 -24.58 6.81 -13.95
CA ALA A 199 -25.22 7.77 -13.05
C ALA A 199 -26.49 8.37 -13.67
N ARG A 200 -26.42 8.79 -14.93
CA ARG A 200 -27.57 9.35 -15.65
C ARG A 200 -28.72 8.34 -15.77
N ALA A 201 -28.43 7.12 -16.24
CA ALA A 201 -29.45 6.07 -16.37
C ALA A 201 -30.13 5.76 -15.03
N LYS A 202 -29.37 5.76 -13.93
CA LYS A 202 -29.92 5.57 -12.58
C LYS A 202 -30.83 6.74 -12.16
N ALA A 203 -30.43 7.98 -12.45
CA ALA A 203 -31.26 9.14 -12.17
C ALA A 203 -32.57 9.12 -12.97
N GLU A 204 -32.51 8.73 -14.25
CA GLU A 204 -33.68 8.60 -15.13
C GLU A 204 -34.68 7.57 -14.60
N HIS A 205 -34.20 6.41 -14.16
CA HIS A 205 -35.04 5.39 -13.53
C HIS A 205 -35.70 5.90 -12.23
N LEU A 206 -34.94 6.59 -11.37
CA LEU A 206 -35.50 7.13 -10.12
C LEU A 206 -36.55 8.21 -10.37
N ALA A 207 -36.37 9.02 -11.42
CA ALA A 207 -37.33 10.04 -11.81
C ALA A 207 -38.64 9.41 -12.29
N GLU A 208 -38.57 8.38 -13.14
CA GLU A 208 -39.73 7.62 -13.61
C GLU A 208 -40.54 7.02 -12.44
N LEU A 209 -39.86 6.43 -11.46
CA LEU A 209 -40.52 5.87 -10.26
C LEU A 209 -41.13 6.93 -9.34
N SER A 210 -40.77 8.20 -9.51
CA SER A 210 -41.19 9.31 -8.65
C SER A 210 -42.12 10.30 -9.36
N ASP A 211 -42.58 9.98 -10.58
CA ASP A 211 -43.41 10.86 -11.43
C ASP A 211 -42.80 12.26 -11.64
N VAL A 212 -41.47 12.34 -11.75
CA VAL A 212 -40.72 13.55 -12.09
C VAL A 212 -39.82 13.30 -13.31
N ALA A 213 -39.25 14.34 -13.89
CA ALA A 213 -38.32 14.20 -15.01
C ALA A 213 -36.92 14.71 -14.66
N VAL A 214 -35.88 14.07 -15.23
CA VAL A 214 -34.48 14.43 -15.00
C VAL A 214 -34.09 15.67 -15.81
N GLY A 215 -33.54 16.66 -15.11
CA GLY A 215 -33.00 17.90 -15.65
C GLY A 215 -31.50 17.91 -15.86
N ARG A 216 -30.96 19.13 -15.95
CA ARG A 216 -29.53 19.35 -16.15
C ARG A 216 -28.72 18.79 -14.97
N LEU A 217 -27.51 18.35 -15.26
CA LEU A 217 -26.51 18.02 -14.24
C LEU A 217 -26.17 19.30 -13.46
N ILE A 218 -26.31 19.26 -12.15
CA ILE A 218 -26.05 20.39 -11.23
C ILE A 218 -24.85 20.13 -10.33
N TYR A 219 -24.45 18.86 -10.17
CA TYR A 219 -23.29 18.46 -9.41
C TYR A 219 -22.66 17.22 -10.03
N ILE A 220 -21.33 17.17 -10.06
CA ILE A 220 -20.57 15.95 -10.31
C ILE A 220 -19.30 15.96 -9.49
N SER A 221 -18.96 14.81 -8.92
CA SER A 221 -17.73 14.57 -8.19
C SER A 221 -17.18 13.21 -8.56
N GLU A 222 -15.93 13.18 -9.02
CA GLU A 222 -15.16 11.95 -9.20
C GLU A 222 -14.44 11.67 -7.88
N GLY A 223 -14.58 10.45 -7.35
CA GLY A 223 -13.90 10.09 -6.10
C GLY A 223 -12.38 10.24 -6.25
N ALA A 224 -11.70 10.77 -5.23
CA ALA A 224 -10.26 11.01 -5.27
C ALA A 224 -9.40 9.73 -5.29
N ALA A 225 -10.01 8.56 -5.03
CA ALA A 225 -9.35 7.28 -5.20
C ALA A 225 -9.31 6.94 -6.70
N GLY A 226 -8.11 6.82 -7.26
CA GLY A 226 -7.90 6.31 -8.60
C GLY A 226 -8.54 4.92 -8.80
N PRO A 227 -8.56 4.42 -10.04
CA PRO A 227 -9.25 3.17 -10.35
C PRO A 227 -8.75 2.04 -9.45
N SER A 228 -9.67 1.34 -8.79
CA SER A 228 -9.31 0.11 -8.09
C SER A 228 -9.15 -1.01 -9.11
N VAL A 229 -8.03 -1.72 -9.00
CA VAL A 229 -7.80 -3.00 -9.66
C VAL A 229 -8.35 -4.08 -8.73
N SER A 230 -9.41 -4.76 -9.14
CA SER A 230 -9.85 -5.98 -8.47
C SER A 230 -9.37 -7.18 -9.28
N GLY A 231 -8.53 -8.01 -8.67
CA GLY A 231 -8.27 -9.37 -9.13
C GLY A 231 -9.35 -10.33 -8.65
N PHE A 232 -9.26 -11.60 -9.09
CA PHE A 232 -9.96 -12.71 -8.47
C PHE A 232 -9.41 -12.91 -7.05
N ASN A 233 -9.96 -12.19 -6.08
CA ASN A 233 -9.71 -12.47 -4.67
C ASN A 233 -10.57 -13.67 -4.28
N ASP A 234 -10.07 -14.88 -4.56
CA ASP A 234 -10.67 -16.11 -4.05
C ASP A 234 -10.35 -16.24 -2.56
N PHE A 235 -11.18 -15.63 -1.73
CA PHE A 235 -11.19 -15.90 -0.30
C PHE A 235 -11.68 -17.33 -0.08
N GLY A 236 -10.73 -18.27 -0.02
CA GLY A 236 -10.85 -19.49 0.77
C GLY A 236 -11.02 -20.78 -0.01
N LEU A 237 -9.90 -21.38 -0.44
CA LEU A 237 -9.75 -22.83 -0.48
C LEU A 237 -8.39 -23.22 0.11
N GLU A 238 -8.48 -23.61 1.38
CA GLU A 238 -7.40 -24.13 2.21
C GLU A 238 -6.94 -25.50 1.69
N SER A 239 -5.61 -25.69 1.69
CA SER A 239 -4.89 -26.96 1.82
C SER A 239 -5.35 -28.18 1.01
N ALA A 240 -4.57 -28.55 -0.02
CA ALA A 240 -4.21 -29.95 -0.26
C ALA A 240 -3.04 -30.05 -1.26
N TYR A 241 -2.22 -31.09 -1.09
CA TYR A 241 -1.18 -31.61 -1.98
C TYR A 241 0.27 -31.13 -1.74
N PHE A 242 0.84 -31.63 -0.64
CA PHE A 242 2.21 -32.17 -0.73
C PHE A 242 2.13 -33.61 -1.22
N ALA A 243 2.48 -33.85 -2.48
CA ALA A 243 2.89 -35.17 -2.96
C ALA A 243 3.84 -35.01 -4.15
N SER A 244 5.00 -35.66 -4.04
CA SER A 244 6.15 -35.65 -4.93
C SER A 244 5.86 -35.71 -6.45
N ALA A 245 6.46 -34.79 -7.21
CA ALA A 245 6.85 -34.97 -8.62
C ALA A 245 7.91 -33.91 -8.95
N ALA A 246 8.77 -34.19 -9.94
CA ALA A 246 9.82 -33.28 -10.43
C ALA A 246 9.32 -31.82 -10.51
N LEU A 247 10.16 -30.87 -10.10
CA LEU A 247 9.90 -29.42 -10.10
C LEU A 247 9.41 -28.97 -11.49
N ALA A 248 8.10 -29.02 -11.68
CA ALA A 248 7.42 -28.37 -12.79
C ALA A 248 7.08 -26.97 -12.29
N ALA A 249 7.44 -25.95 -13.08
CA ALA A 249 7.10 -24.57 -12.81
C ALA A 249 5.63 -24.47 -12.38
N PRO A 250 5.31 -23.71 -11.31
CA PRO A 250 3.93 -23.51 -10.92
C PRO A 250 3.14 -22.92 -12.11
N SER A 251 2.00 -23.51 -12.44
CA SER A 251 1.11 -22.95 -13.45
C SER A 251 0.49 -21.67 -12.90
N VAL A 252 1.01 -20.52 -13.32
CA VAL A 252 0.50 -19.20 -12.93
C VAL A 252 -0.41 -18.67 -14.04
N SER A 253 -1.63 -18.24 -13.68
CA SER A 253 -2.60 -17.67 -14.63
C SER A 253 -3.05 -16.29 -14.17
N GLY A 254 -3.01 -15.31 -15.09
CA GLY A 254 -3.30 -13.92 -14.79
C GLY A 254 -4.78 -13.54 -14.75
N GLY A 255 -5.65 -14.36 -15.35
CA GLY A 255 -7.07 -14.05 -15.49
C GLY A 255 -7.33 -12.70 -16.17
N GLU A 256 -8.48 -12.08 -15.88
CA GLU A 256 -8.77 -10.70 -16.24
C GLU A 256 -8.70 -9.79 -15.01
N VAL A 257 -8.25 -8.56 -15.22
CA VAL A 257 -8.25 -7.49 -14.22
C VAL A 257 -9.41 -6.55 -14.49
N THR A 258 -10.21 -6.29 -13.45
CA THR A 258 -11.32 -5.34 -13.53
C THR A 258 -10.89 -3.98 -12.97
N LEU A 259 -10.97 -2.95 -13.81
CA LEU A 259 -10.83 -1.55 -13.41
C LEU A 259 -12.19 -0.97 -13.09
N MET A 260 -12.29 -0.23 -11.98
CA MET A 260 -13.53 0.43 -11.56
C MET A 260 -13.31 1.92 -11.27
N LEU A 261 -14.29 2.75 -11.64
CA LEU A 261 -14.31 4.18 -11.30
C LEU A 261 -15.71 4.57 -10.83
N GLY A 262 -15.80 5.30 -9.72
CA GLY A 262 -17.06 5.81 -9.17
C GLY A 262 -17.20 7.32 -9.31
N VAL A 263 -18.40 7.78 -9.67
CA VAL A 263 -18.78 9.19 -9.65
C VAL A 263 -20.03 9.40 -8.80
N GLN A 264 -20.13 10.55 -8.15
CA GLN A 264 -21.36 11.05 -7.55
C GLN A 264 -21.91 12.17 -8.42
N ALA A 265 -23.21 12.13 -8.71
CA ALA A 265 -23.87 13.10 -9.56
C ALA A 265 -25.18 13.58 -8.95
N GLY A 266 -25.47 14.87 -9.12
CA GLY A 266 -26.74 15.50 -8.77
C GLY A 266 -27.38 16.08 -10.03
N PHE A 267 -28.65 15.76 -10.24
CA PHE A 267 -29.46 16.26 -11.36
C PHE A 267 -30.63 17.09 -10.82
N ALA A 268 -30.95 18.20 -11.49
CA ALA A 268 -32.21 18.91 -11.22
C ALA A 268 -33.41 18.03 -11.62
N ILE A 269 -34.60 18.32 -11.10
CA ILE A 269 -35.86 17.70 -11.55
C ILE A 269 -36.89 18.75 -11.98
N TYR A 270 -37.87 18.34 -12.78
CA TYR A 270 -39.04 19.12 -13.19
C TYR A 270 -40.30 18.25 -13.30
#